data_AF-A0A4E0QS69-F1
#
_entry.id   AF-A0A4E0QS69-F1
#
_cell.length_a   1.000
_cell.length_b   1.000
_cell.length_c   1.000
_cell.angle_alpha   90.00
_cell.angle_beta   90.00
_cell.angle_gamma   90.00
#
_symmetry.space_group_name_H-M   'P 1'
#
loop_
_entity.id
_entity.type
_entity.pdbx_description
1 polymer ?
#
loop_
_entity_poly.entity_id
_entity_poly.type
_entity_poly.pdbx_seq_one_letter_code
_entity_poly.pdbx_strand_id
1 'polypeptide(L)'
;MLIDPTYEHGRLKMKNYLFFFITASGLLLPASALSNAGPPIPVPQISIVEACTVAMDYFYVKETHLIDPEQVRAQEYIIFSANYTNQFPDNPENEWAWKIVFVHPVHNDHSVAYKITIDKKIILLHTTE
;
A
#
# COMPACT_ATOMS: atom_id res chain seq x y z
N MET A 1 101.49 1.06 -15.60
CA MET A 1 101.70 1.53 -14.21
C MET A 1 100.36 2.02 -13.71
N LEU A 2 99.89 1.49 -12.56
CA LEU A 2 98.56 1.65 -11.92
C LEU A 2 97.44 0.93 -12.71
N ILE A 3 96.86 -0.24 -12.35
CA ILE A 3 96.33 -0.75 -11.06
C ILE A 3 95.42 0.29 -10.39
N ASP A 4 94.09 0.12 -10.45
CA ASP A 4 93.38 -0.64 -9.40
C ASP A 4 91.95 -1.01 -9.86
N PRO A 5 91.40 -2.15 -9.37
CA PRO A 5 90.17 -2.81 -9.76
C PRO A 5 89.00 -2.25 -8.95
N THR A 6 87.80 -2.79 -9.11
CA THR A 6 86.99 -3.25 -7.98
C THR A 6 85.60 -3.76 -8.41
N TYR A 7 85.31 -4.99 -7.97
CA TYR A 7 84.02 -5.51 -7.48
C TYR A 7 82.97 -5.88 -8.54
N GLU A 8 82.77 -7.17 -8.86
CA GLU A 8 82.05 -8.21 -8.10
C GLU A 8 80.55 -7.96 -7.90
N HIS A 9 79.81 -9.07 -8.02
CA HIS A 9 78.45 -9.29 -7.54
C HIS A 9 77.28 -8.69 -8.32
N GLY A 10 76.77 -9.52 -9.23
CA GLY A 10 75.54 -10.25 -8.94
C GLY A 10 74.23 -9.46 -8.97
N ARG A 11 73.36 -9.81 -9.91
CA ARG A 11 72.02 -10.35 -9.59
C ARG A 11 71.24 -10.65 -10.86
N LEU A 12 70.66 -11.85 -10.86
CA LEU A 12 69.50 -12.22 -11.67
C LEU A 12 68.48 -11.08 -11.70
N LYS A 13 67.97 -10.76 -12.89
CA LYS A 13 66.61 -10.26 -13.05
C LYS A 13 65.88 -11.14 -14.05
N MET A 14 65.17 -12.14 -13.51
CA MET A 14 64.09 -12.82 -14.20
C MET A 14 63.10 -11.77 -14.70
N LYS A 15 62.78 -11.80 -15.99
CA LYS A 15 61.69 -11.03 -16.58
C LYS A 15 60.38 -11.75 -16.28
N ASN A 16 59.72 -11.33 -15.19
CA ASN A 16 58.33 -11.67 -14.91
C ASN A 16 57.40 -10.53 -15.35
N TYR A 17 56.11 -10.86 -15.41
CA TYR A 17 54.94 -10.01 -15.65
C TYR A 17 54.45 -9.99 -17.09
N LEU A 18 53.95 -11.14 -17.54
CA LEU A 18 52.94 -11.17 -18.59
C LEU A 18 51.57 -10.93 -17.96
N PHE A 19 51.05 -9.77 -18.29
CA PHE A 19 49.68 -9.26 -18.12
C PHE A 19 48.57 -10.31 -18.12
N PHE A 20 47.80 -10.36 -17.03
CA PHE A 20 46.37 -10.66 -17.13
C PHE A 20 45.61 -9.45 -16.60
N PHE A 21 45.07 -8.69 -17.56
CA PHE A 21 44.19 -7.56 -17.30
C PHE A 21 42.89 -8.05 -16.64
N ILE A 22 42.61 -7.44 -15.50
CA ILE A 22 41.39 -7.54 -14.73
C ILE A 22 40.21 -7.16 -15.64
N THR A 23 39.31 -8.10 -15.92
CA THR A 23 37.98 -7.80 -16.47
C THR A 23 36.93 -8.30 -15.49
N ALA A 24 36.92 -7.69 -14.30
CA ALA A 24 35.76 -7.70 -13.44
C ALA A 24 34.67 -6.89 -14.17
N SER A 25 33.81 -7.58 -14.92
CA SER A 25 32.61 -6.99 -15.49
C SER A 25 31.65 -6.68 -14.34
N GLY A 26 31.86 -5.51 -13.73
CA GLY A 26 30.93 -4.94 -12.77
C GLY A 26 29.64 -4.61 -13.50
N LEU A 27 28.66 -5.51 -13.39
CA LEU A 27 27.27 -5.20 -13.71
C LEU A 27 26.75 -4.23 -12.64
N LEU A 28 27.07 -2.95 -12.81
CA LEU A 28 26.41 -1.87 -12.09
C LEU A 28 25.05 -1.68 -12.77
N LEU A 29 24.05 -2.43 -12.33
CA LEU A 29 22.65 -2.07 -12.56
C LEU A 29 22.42 -0.75 -11.81
N PRO A 30 22.10 0.37 -12.48
CA PRO A 30 21.64 1.54 -11.77
C PRO A 30 20.30 1.17 -11.12
N ALA A 31 20.34 0.82 -9.84
CA ALA A 31 19.17 0.69 -8.99
C ALA A 31 18.63 2.09 -8.66
N SER A 32 18.27 2.84 -9.69
CA SER A 32 17.49 4.08 -9.57
C SER A 32 16.03 3.74 -9.81
N ALA A 33 15.52 2.75 -9.08
CA ALA A 33 14.10 2.63 -8.82
C ALA A 33 13.75 3.78 -7.88
N LEU A 34 13.63 4.99 -8.44
CA LEU A 34 12.92 6.08 -7.78
C LEU A 34 11.48 5.58 -7.71
N SER A 35 11.15 4.92 -6.59
CA SER A 35 9.79 4.58 -6.25
C SER A 35 9.04 5.90 -6.18
N ASN A 36 8.36 6.27 -7.27
CA ASN A 36 7.31 7.26 -7.23
C ASN A 36 6.23 6.67 -6.31
N ALA A 37 6.38 6.91 -5.00
CA ALA A 37 5.27 6.81 -4.08
C ALA A 37 4.17 7.67 -4.72
N GLY A 38 3.00 7.08 -4.93
CA GLY A 38 1.88 7.78 -5.55
C GLY A 38 1.56 9.09 -4.81
N PRO A 39 0.68 9.93 -5.37
CA PRO A 39 0.25 11.15 -4.69
C PRO A 39 -0.19 10.82 -3.25
N PRO A 40 0.15 11.66 -2.28
CA PRO A 40 -0.12 11.38 -0.87
C PRO A 40 -1.63 11.21 -0.64
N ILE A 41 -1.97 10.30 0.28
CA ILE A 41 -3.34 10.14 0.75
C ILE A 41 -3.75 11.44 1.47
N PRO A 42 -4.83 12.12 1.06
CA PRO A 42 -5.27 13.33 1.72
C PRO A 42 -5.78 13.04 3.13
N VAL A 43 -5.73 14.05 4.01
CA VAL A 43 -6.29 13.92 5.36
C VAL A 43 -7.82 13.93 5.27
N PRO A 44 -8.53 12.97 5.91
CA PRO A 44 -9.99 12.98 5.95
C PRO A 44 -10.53 14.26 6.60
N GLN A 45 -11.51 14.90 5.95
CA GLN A 45 -12.17 16.09 6.50
C GLN A 45 -13.15 15.74 7.64
N ILE A 46 -13.79 14.58 7.53
CA ILE A 46 -14.59 14.01 8.62
C ILE A 46 -13.79 12.88 9.29
N SER A 47 -13.89 12.81 10.61
CA SER A 47 -13.19 11.78 11.37
C SER A 47 -13.78 10.39 11.11
N ILE A 48 -12.99 9.35 11.35
CA ILE A 48 -13.48 7.96 11.27
C ILE A 48 -14.66 7.73 12.22
N VAL A 49 -14.62 8.30 13.42
CA VAL A 49 -15.69 8.16 14.44
C VAL A 49 -16.99 8.80 13.93
N GLU A 50 -16.89 9.99 13.35
CA GLU A 50 -18.02 10.69 12.77
C GLU A 50 -18.60 9.94 11.58
N ALA A 51 -17.75 9.44 10.67
CA ALA A 51 -18.19 8.64 9.53
C ALA A 51 -18.92 7.35 9.96
N CYS A 52 -18.38 6.64 10.96
CA CYS A 52 -19.02 5.46 11.53
C CYS A 52 -20.37 5.79 12.19
N THR A 53 -20.44 6.90 12.93
CA THR A 53 -21.69 7.33 13.58
C THR A 53 -22.78 7.62 12.55
N VAL A 54 -22.44 8.41 11.52
CA VAL A 54 -23.34 8.74 10.41
C VAL A 54 -23.82 7.47 9.68
N ALA A 55 -22.90 6.53 9.44
CA ALA A 55 -23.23 5.26 8.79
C ALA A 55 -24.15 4.38 9.66
N MET A 56 -23.87 4.27 10.96
CA MET A 56 -24.68 3.49 11.91
C MET A 56 -26.10 4.05 12.03
N ASP A 57 -26.22 5.36 12.21
CA ASP A 57 -27.52 6.04 12.33
C ASP A 57 -28.38 5.79 11.08
N TYR A 58 -27.76 5.86 9.91
CA TYR A 58 -28.46 5.56 8.66
C TYR A 58 -28.85 4.10 8.54
N PHE A 59 -27.92 3.18 8.81
CA PHE A 59 -28.15 1.74 8.71
C PHE A 59 -29.31 1.29 9.61
N TYR A 60 -29.31 1.73 10.88
CA TYR A 60 -30.35 1.34 11.83
C TYR A 60 -31.72 1.99 11.57
N VAL A 61 -31.77 3.17 10.95
CA VAL A 61 -33.02 3.91 10.73
C VAL A 61 -33.64 3.62 9.37
N LYS A 62 -32.83 3.45 8.32
CA LYS A 62 -33.31 3.39 6.93
C LYS A 62 -33.22 2.03 6.27
N GLU A 63 -32.34 1.14 6.72
CA GLU A 63 -32.09 -0.14 6.03
C GLU A 63 -32.96 -1.32 6.50
N THR A 64 -34.00 -1.06 7.29
CA THR A 64 -35.00 -2.07 7.71
C THR A 64 -35.74 -2.75 6.55
N HIS A 65 -35.57 -2.29 5.31
CA HIS A 65 -36.18 -2.84 4.11
C HIS A 65 -35.25 -3.75 3.29
N LEU A 66 -33.93 -3.71 3.48
CA LEU A 66 -32.98 -4.53 2.71
C LEU A 66 -32.57 -5.81 3.43
N ILE A 67 -32.83 -5.91 4.73
CA ILE A 67 -32.52 -7.09 5.53
C ILE A 67 -33.86 -7.64 5.95
N ASP A 68 -34.12 -8.93 5.71
CA ASP A 68 -35.32 -9.60 6.20
C ASP A 68 -35.36 -9.50 7.73
N PRO A 69 -36.22 -8.63 8.31
CA PRO A 69 -36.21 -8.35 9.73
C PRO A 69 -36.69 -9.55 10.57
N GLU A 70 -37.29 -10.55 9.94
CA GLU A 70 -37.67 -11.81 10.59
C GLU A 70 -36.47 -12.75 10.77
N GLN A 71 -35.45 -12.64 9.92
CA GLN A 71 -34.27 -13.50 9.94
C GLN A 71 -33.07 -12.85 10.62
N VAL A 72 -32.83 -11.55 10.38
CA VAL A 72 -31.63 -10.87 10.88
C VAL A 72 -31.95 -9.44 11.29
N ARG A 73 -31.56 -9.03 12.50
CA ARG A 73 -31.79 -7.65 12.96
C ARG A 73 -30.63 -6.76 12.59
N ALA A 74 -30.91 -5.55 12.13
CA ALA A 74 -29.86 -4.56 11.82
C ALA A 74 -28.91 -4.34 13.02
N GLN A 75 -29.41 -4.36 14.26
CA GLN A 75 -28.60 -4.17 15.48
C GLN A 75 -27.58 -5.29 15.75
N GLU A 76 -27.69 -6.42 15.04
CA GLU A 76 -26.76 -7.55 15.18
C GLU A 76 -25.53 -7.39 14.28
N TYR A 77 -25.56 -6.48 13.31
CA TYR A 77 -24.41 -6.18 12.48
C TYR A 77 -23.36 -5.39 13.24
N ILE A 78 -22.09 -5.65 12.90
CA ILE A 78 -20.94 -4.90 13.41
C ILE A 78 -20.25 -4.20 12.26
N ILE A 79 -19.58 -3.08 12.55
CA ILE A 79 -18.66 -2.46 11.58
C ILE A 79 -17.45 -3.39 11.44
N PHE A 80 -17.29 -3.97 10.25
CA PHE A 80 -16.15 -4.80 9.90
C PHE A 80 -14.94 -3.96 9.48
N SER A 81 -15.18 -2.90 8.70
CA SER A 81 -14.10 -2.04 8.23
C SER A 81 -14.54 -0.61 7.97
N ALA A 82 -13.59 0.31 8.12
CA ALA A 82 -13.72 1.72 7.79
C ALA A 82 -12.45 2.16 7.05
N ASN A 83 -12.54 2.30 5.73
CA ASN A 83 -11.40 2.59 4.86
C ASN A 83 -11.58 3.95 4.20
N TYR A 84 -10.59 4.85 4.34
CA TYR A 84 -10.56 6.09 3.58
C TYR A 84 -9.92 5.83 2.22
N THR A 85 -10.69 5.95 1.15
CA THR A 85 -10.27 5.54 -0.20
C THR A 85 -10.94 6.40 -1.27
N ASN A 86 -10.36 6.42 -2.46
CA ASN A 86 -10.99 6.93 -3.67
C ASN A 86 -11.34 5.83 -4.68
N GLN A 87 -11.05 4.56 -4.33
CA GLN A 87 -11.28 3.39 -5.19
C GLN A 87 -12.71 2.88 -5.02
N PHE A 88 -13.65 3.47 -5.76
CA PHE A 88 -15.03 2.99 -5.85
C PHE A 88 -15.36 2.61 -7.30
N PRO A 89 -16.13 1.53 -7.53
CA PRO A 89 -16.41 1.02 -8.88
C PRO A 89 -17.07 2.05 -9.80
N ASP A 90 -17.91 2.93 -9.25
CA ASP A 90 -18.72 3.90 -10.01
C ASP A 90 -18.31 5.37 -9.77
N ASN A 91 -17.05 5.64 -9.38
CA ASN A 91 -16.62 7.00 -9.04
C ASN A 91 -15.69 7.61 -10.12
N PRO A 92 -16.24 8.38 -11.08
CA PRO A 92 -15.44 9.02 -12.13
C PRO A 92 -14.53 10.14 -11.61
N GLU A 93 -14.80 10.67 -10.42
CA GLU A 93 -14.14 11.88 -9.91
C GLU A 93 -12.91 11.59 -9.02
N ASN A 94 -12.60 10.31 -8.77
CA ASN A 94 -11.57 9.91 -7.79
C ASN A 94 -11.73 10.62 -6.43
N GLU A 95 -12.96 10.93 -6.06
CA GLU A 95 -13.29 11.58 -4.79
C GLU A 95 -12.91 10.65 -3.62
N TRP A 96 -12.15 11.18 -2.67
CA TRP A 96 -11.81 10.48 -1.44
C TRP A 96 -12.98 10.52 -0.47
N ALA A 97 -13.36 9.35 0.03
CA ALA A 97 -14.49 9.18 0.93
C ALA A 97 -14.25 8.00 1.88
N TRP A 98 -15.06 7.92 2.93
CA TRP A 98 -15.05 6.76 3.81
C TRP A 98 -15.89 5.63 3.21
N LYS A 99 -15.30 4.44 3.10
CA LYS A 99 -16.00 3.18 2.84
C LYS A 99 -16.22 2.47 4.16
N ILE A 100 -17.46 2.38 4.61
CA ILE A 100 -17.85 1.67 5.83
C ILE A 100 -18.53 0.36 5.44
N VAL A 101 -18.10 -0.75 6.03
CA VAL A 101 -18.67 -2.08 5.77
C VAL A 101 -19.23 -2.64 7.07
N PHE A 102 -20.49 -3.01 7.05
CA PHE A 102 -21.18 -3.76 8.09
C PHE A 102 -21.20 -5.24 7.70
N VAL A 103 -21.06 -6.12 8.69
CA VAL A 103 -21.19 -7.57 8.51
C VAL A 103 -22.00 -8.16 9.63
N HIS A 104 -22.82 -9.17 9.35
CA HIS A 104 -23.46 -9.94 10.39
C HIS A 104 -22.45 -10.96 10.96
N PRO A 105 -22.19 -10.97 12.28
CA PRO A 105 -21.12 -11.77 12.88
C PRO A 105 -21.39 -13.29 12.81
N VAL A 106 -22.66 -13.70 12.65
CA VAL A 106 -23.06 -15.12 12.53
C VAL A 106 -23.30 -15.53 11.07
N HIS A 107 -23.79 -14.59 10.24
CA HIS A 107 -24.12 -14.80 8.82
C HIS A 107 -23.12 -13.96 8.01
N ASN A 108 -21.89 -14.46 7.88
CA ASN A 108 -20.77 -13.71 7.32
C ASN A 108 -20.90 -13.42 5.81
N ASP A 109 -21.87 -14.06 5.15
CA ASP A 109 -22.37 -13.80 3.81
C ASP A 109 -23.22 -12.53 3.75
N HIS A 110 -23.78 -12.09 4.88
CA HIS A 110 -24.56 -10.86 4.95
C HIS A 110 -23.66 -9.67 5.23
N SER A 111 -23.51 -8.78 4.24
CA SER A 111 -22.70 -7.58 4.37
C SER A 111 -23.32 -6.39 3.64
N VAL A 112 -23.10 -5.20 4.20
CA VAL A 112 -23.60 -3.95 3.62
C VAL A 112 -22.49 -2.93 3.60
N ALA A 113 -22.23 -2.34 2.43
CA ALA A 113 -21.15 -1.37 2.26
C ALA A 113 -21.71 0.00 1.85
N TYR A 114 -21.23 1.05 2.50
CA TYR A 114 -21.58 2.44 2.21
C TYR A 114 -20.35 3.28 1.86
N LYS A 115 -20.55 4.25 0.98
CA LYS A 115 -19.67 5.41 0.79
C LYS A 115 -20.25 6.59 1.58
N ILE A 116 -19.43 7.19 2.45
CA ILE A 116 -19.72 8.40 3.21
C ILE A 116 -18.84 9.53 2.68
N THR A 117 -19.46 10.47 1.98
CA THR A 117 -18.79 11.65 1.40
C THR A 117 -18.43 12.70 2.46
N ILE A 118 -17.64 13.70 2.08
CA ILE A 118 -17.27 14.82 2.96
C ILE A 118 -18.51 15.60 3.47
N ASP A 119 -19.57 15.65 2.67
CA ASP A 119 -20.84 16.31 3.01
C ASP A 119 -21.77 15.41 3.84
N LYS A 120 -21.26 14.28 4.35
CA LYS A 120 -22.00 13.25 5.10
C LYS A 120 -23.14 12.62 4.32
N LYS A 121 -23.15 12.76 2.98
CA LYS A 121 -24.06 12.02 2.12
C LYS A 121 -23.63 10.55 2.10
N ILE A 122 -24.62 9.68 2.24
CA ILE A 122 -24.48 8.22 2.32
C ILE A 122 -24.96 7.63 1.00
N ILE A 123 -24.13 6.77 0.41
CA ILE A 123 -24.40 6.10 -0.85
C ILE A 123 -24.19 4.61 -0.63
N LEU A 124 -25.24 3.81 -0.83
CA LEU A 124 -25.13 2.34 -0.80
C LEU A 124 -24.24 1.89 -1.96
N LEU A 125 -23.25 1.07 -1.66
CA LEU A 125 -22.34 0.49 -2.65
C LEU A 125 -22.80 -0.90 -3.06
N HIS A 126 -23.10 -1.77 -2.08
CA HIS A 126 -23.64 -3.10 -2.29
C HIS A 126 -24.20 -3.69 -0.99
N THR A 127 -25.04 -4.70 -1.17
CA THR A 127 -25.57 -5.59 -0.15
C THR A 127 -25.33 -7.02 -0.61
N THR A 128 -24.92 -7.89 0.30
CA THR A 128 -24.84 -9.34 0.08
C THR A 128 -25.75 -10.05 1.08
N GLU A 129 -26.33 -11.16 0.64
CA GLU A 129 -27.15 -12.12 1.39
C GLU A 129 -26.59 -13.52 1.14
#